data_AF-A0A498DV22-F1
#
_entry.id   AF-A0A498DV22-F1
#
_cell.length_a   1.000
_cell.length_b   1.000
_cell.length_c   1.000
_cell.angle_alpha   90.00
_cell.angle_beta   90.00
_cell.angle_gamma   90.00
#
_symmetry.space_group_name_H-M   'P 1'
#
loop_
_entity.id
_entity.type
_entity.pdbx_description
1 polymer ?
#
loop_
_entity_poly.entity_id
_entity_poly.type
_entity_poly.pdbx_seq_one_letter_code
_entity_poly.pdbx_strand_id
1 'polypeptide(L)'
;MDDMAEVYAEVDAVRRTLGERASFREPGTLRELTRRIEGTTALRRTPAAEALLADLRAYEPGKRFDATKAHINGRRDGHVFSLFDASYFPKLSLDYLAYSELPADAHLVERYASPTVPVTLTGHSAGFGSRVVVALFPENHLDGIQRPDDLVFYFIDKFVERHNRVTRRMIPAVTAPGSFPLIEGASDACVRQASSWWVRLHEYHHRQGDMPIPEFLPAKKYKPLAGLEELRVDVSAMLALLHDDALPREEARTAYEYVLAERLLRYAVEGIPRPNYDAVASQLLFGYLREHEGIRLNGDTIELSPEIPAVLAAFLEEIRRIEHLIHEEPVAEVRRHLIEFTDAYTDFDPVARDYRYLPFFADVKKKLGV
;
A
#
# COMPACT_ATOMS: atom_id res chain seq x y z
N MET A 1 -30.78 -1.64 -3.51
CA MET A 1 -29.79 -0.55 -3.60
C MET A 1 -30.06 0.57 -2.61
N ASP A 2 -31.32 0.90 -2.28
CA ASP A 2 -31.64 1.93 -1.26
C ASP A 2 -31.19 1.59 0.18
N ASP A 3 -31.11 0.31 0.56
CA ASP A 3 -30.85 -0.12 1.94
C ASP A 3 -29.44 0.26 2.47
N MET A 4 -28.40 0.16 1.62
CA MET A 4 -27.02 0.45 2.05
C MET A 4 -26.75 1.96 2.21
N ALA A 5 -27.46 2.82 1.48
CA ALA A 5 -27.31 4.26 1.62
C ALA A 5 -27.74 4.73 3.02
N GLU A 6 -28.81 4.13 3.56
CA GLU A 6 -29.24 4.37 4.94
C GLU A 6 -28.20 3.90 5.95
N VAL A 7 -27.63 2.69 5.77
CA VAL A 7 -26.53 2.18 6.61
C VAL A 7 -25.36 3.16 6.65
N TYR A 8 -24.87 3.64 5.49
CA TYR A 8 -23.74 4.58 5.46
C TYR A 8 -24.07 5.91 6.14
N ALA A 9 -25.29 6.42 5.94
CA ALA A 9 -25.74 7.66 6.57
C ALA A 9 -25.82 7.53 8.11
N GLU A 10 -26.30 6.39 8.61
CA GLU A 10 -26.34 6.09 10.04
C GLU A 10 -24.92 5.95 10.63
N VAL A 11 -24.01 5.26 9.92
CA VAL A 11 -22.60 5.18 10.33
C VAL A 11 -21.98 6.56 10.43
N ASP A 12 -22.16 7.42 9.42
CA ASP A 12 -21.62 8.77 9.42
C ASP A 12 -22.28 9.64 10.51
N ALA A 13 -23.56 9.43 10.83
CA ALA A 13 -24.23 10.09 11.94
C ALA A 13 -23.61 9.70 13.28
N VAL A 14 -23.41 8.41 13.54
CA VAL A 14 -22.75 7.93 14.76
C VAL A 14 -21.30 8.41 14.81
N ARG A 15 -20.57 8.32 13.70
CA ARG A 15 -19.18 8.77 13.59
C ARG A 15 -18.99 10.23 14.00
N ARG A 16 -19.89 11.14 13.60
CA ARG A 16 -19.83 12.57 13.96
C ARG A 16 -19.92 12.84 15.47
N THR A 17 -20.39 11.87 16.22
CA THR A 17 -20.58 11.99 17.67
C THR A 17 -19.40 11.45 18.47
N LEU A 18 -18.40 10.84 17.81
CA LEU A 18 -17.17 10.39 18.44
C LEU A 18 -16.29 11.57 18.83
N GLY A 19 -15.67 11.46 20.01
CA GLY A 19 -14.68 12.42 20.48
C GLY A 19 -13.32 12.22 19.82
N GLU A 20 -12.28 12.72 20.48
CA GLU A 20 -10.91 12.53 20.03
C GLU A 20 -10.52 11.06 20.03
N ARG A 21 -9.63 10.66 19.11
CA ARG A 21 -9.25 9.25 18.95
C ARG A 21 -8.65 8.63 20.22
N ALA A 22 -7.96 9.44 21.04
CA ALA A 22 -7.44 9.01 22.34
C ALA A 22 -8.54 8.44 23.26
N SER A 23 -9.77 8.93 23.13
CA SER A 23 -10.92 8.49 23.93
C SER A 23 -11.52 7.15 23.48
N PHE A 24 -11.15 6.61 22.30
CA PHE A 24 -11.81 5.43 21.73
C PHE A 24 -11.64 4.18 22.59
N ARG A 25 -10.60 4.11 23.43
CA ARG A 25 -10.36 2.98 24.34
C ARG A 25 -10.99 3.17 25.72
N GLU A 26 -11.59 4.33 25.97
CA GLU A 26 -12.22 4.61 27.26
C GLU A 26 -13.53 3.81 27.39
N PRO A 27 -13.75 3.11 28.52
CA PRO A 27 -14.96 2.33 28.72
C PRO A 27 -16.26 3.14 28.58
N GLY A 28 -16.25 4.43 28.95
CA GLY A 28 -17.38 5.33 28.78
C GLY A 28 -17.73 5.56 27.31
N THR A 29 -16.72 5.88 26.50
CA THR A 29 -16.85 6.09 25.05
C THR A 29 -17.36 4.84 24.35
N LEU A 30 -16.82 3.67 24.66
CA LEU A 30 -17.24 2.40 24.05
C LEU A 30 -18.68 2.02 24.43
N ARG A 31 -19.11 2.26 25.67
CA ARG A 31 -20.51 2.05 26.09
C ARG A 31 -21.47 3.00 25.39
N GLU A 32 -21.09 4.27 25.22
CA GLU A 32 -21.88 5.24 24.48
C GLU A 32 -21.98 4.87 22.99
N LEU A 33 -20.86 4.49 22.38
CA LEU A 33 -20.81 4.02 20.99
C LEU A 33 -21.71 2.80 20.78
N THR A 34 -21.64 1.81 21.67
CA THR A 34 -22.50 0.61 21.64
C THR A 34 -23.98 1.00 21.64
N ARG A 35 -24.40 1.86 22.58
CA ARG A 35 -25.81 2.34 22.65
C ARG A 35 -26.24 3.08 21.39
N ARG A 36 -25.35 3.89 20.80
CA ARG A 36 -25.64 4.63 19.57
C ARG A 36 -25.84 3.71 18.38
N ILE A 37 -24.97 2.70 18.22
CA ILE A 37 -25.12 1.69 17.16
C ILE A 37 -26.42 0.90 17.36
N GLU A 38 -26.75 0.47 18.58
CA GLU A 38 -28.01 -0.25 18.89
C GLU A 38 -29.27 0.59 18.64
N GLY A 39 -29.15 1.91 18.76
CA GLY A 39 -30.23 2.87 18.50
C GLY A 39 -30.48 3.18 17.02
N THR A 40 -29.62 2.72 16.11
CA THR A 40 -29.82 2.87 14.67
C THR A 40 -30.94 1.98 14.14
N THR A 41 -31.40 2.19 12.91
CA THR A 41 -32.49 1.41 12.31
C THR A 41 -31.93 0.35 11.35
N ALA A 42 -31.13 0.77 10.37
CA ALA A 42 -30.59 -0.09 9.32
C ALA A 42 -29.26 -0.74 9.75
N LEU A 43 -28.31 0.07 10.24
CA LEU A 43 -26.96 -0.38 10.62
C LEU A 43 -26.99 -1.53 11.63
N ARG A 44 -27.78 -1.42 12.70
CA ARG A 44 -27.85 -2.47 13.75
C ARG A 44 -28.31 -3.84 13.26
N ARG A 45 -28.96 -3.91 12.09
CA ARG A 45 -29.47 -5.15 11.49
C ARG A 45 -28.44 -5.83 10.61
N THR A 46 -27.31 -5.17 10.35
CA THR A 46 -26.24 -5.76 9.53
C THR A 46 -25.43 -6.78 10.33
N PRO A 47 -25.00 -7.90 9.73
CA PRO A 47 -24.15 -8.88 10.41
C PRO A 47 -22.81 -8.28 10.87
N ALA A 48 -22.28 -7.30 10.14
CA ALA A 48 -21.07 -6.58 10.51
C ALA A 48 -21.24 -5.75 11.81
N ALA A 49 -22.40 -5.10 11.98
CA ALA A 49 -22.72 -4.38 13.22
C ALA A 49 -22.93 -5.33 14.40
N GLU A 50 -23.59 -6.47 14.19
CA GLU A 50 -23.73 -7.50 15.22
C GLU A 50 -22.36 -7.98 15.74
N ALA A 51 -21.43 -8.25 14.81
CA ALA A 51 -20.06 -8.66 15.14
C ALA A 51 -19.31 -7.58 15.93
N LEU A 52 -19.34 -6.32 15.49
CA LEU A 52 -18.69 -5.24 16.22
C LEU A 52 -19.32 -5.02 17.60
N LEU A 53 -20.65 -5.07 17.72
CA LEU A 53 -21.35 -4.93 19.01
C LEU A 53 -20.97 -6.04 19.99
N ALA A 54 -20.78 -7.28 19.53
CA ALA A 54 -20.31 -8.37 20.38
C ALA A 54 -18.93 -8.08 20.98
N ASP A 55 -18.00 -7.55 20.19
CA ASP A 55 -16.67 -7.19 20.66
C ASP A 55 -16.70 -5.95 21.57
N LEU A 56 -17.45 -4.89 21.22
CA LEU A 56 -17.54 -3.67 22.02
C LEU A 56 -18.15 -3.92 23.41
N ARG A 57 -19.16 -4.78 23.52
CA ARG A 57 -19.79 -5.13 24.81
C ARG A 57 -18.85 -5.89 25.75
N ALA A 58 -17.91 -6.64 25.19
CA ALA A 58 -16.98 -7.48 25.94
C ALA A 58 -15.53 -6.98 25.83
N TYR A 59 -15.33 -5.70 25.48
CA TYR A 59 -14.01 -5.15 25.25
C TYR A 59 -13.24 -4.94 26.55
N GLU A 60 -12.00 -5.40 26.53
CA GLU A 60 -10.99 -5.14 27.54
C GLU A 60 -9.70 -4.71 26.81
N PRO A 61 -8.88 -3.80 27.37
CA PRO A 61 -7.62 -3.43 26.75
C PRO A 61 -6.74 -4.65 26.44
N GLY A 62 -6.27 -4.75 25.20
CA GLY A 62 -5.48 -5.89 24.72
C GLY A 62 -6.30 -7.07 24.21
N LYS A 63 -7.64 -7.02 24.31
CA LYS A 63 -8.51 -8.03 23.72
C LYS A 63 -8.73 -7.76 22.24
N ARG A 64 -8.64 -8.83 21.45
CA ARG A 64 -8.93 -8.84 20.01
C ARG A 64 -10.43 -8.73 19.75
N PHE A 65 -10.80 -8.04 18.68
CA PHE A 65 -12.13 -8.02 18.07
C PHE A 65 -12.38 -9.32 17.32
N ASP A 66 -12.50 -10.43 18.05
CA ASP A 66 -12.62 -11.77 17.47
C ASP A 66 -13.90 -11.94 16.65
N ALA A 67 -15.03 -11.38 17.07
CA ALA A 67 -16.29 -11.48 16.32
C ALA A 67 -16.21 -10.69 15.01
N THR A 68 -15.70 -9.46 15.07
CA THR A 68 -15.48 -8.58 13.91
C THR A 68 -14.54 -9.25 12.90
N LYS A 69 -13.40 -9.78 13.38
CA LYS A 69 -12.42 -10.43 12.50
C LYS A 69 -12.92 -11.76 11.95
N ALA A 70 -13.69 -12.53 12.71
CA ALA A 70 -14.34 -13.73 12.19
C ALA A 70 -15.35 -13.41 11.08
N HIS A 71 -16.10 -12.31 11.21
CA HIS A 71 -16.99 -11.84 10.14
C HIS A 71 -16.21 -11.45 8.87
N ILE A 72 -15.16 -10.63 9.02
CA ILE A 72 -14.33 -10.14 7.90
C ILE A 72 -13.60 -11.31 7.19
N ASN A 73 -12.85 -12.11 7.95
CA ASN A 73 -12.06 -13.22 7.40
C ASN A 73 -12.96 -14.34 6.83
N GLY A 74 -14.17 -14.47 7.36
CA GLY A 74 -15.17 -15.41 6.88
C GLY A 74 -15.84 -15.00 5.57
N ARG A 75 -15.58 -13.77 5.04
CA ARG A 75 -16.09 -13.26 3.76
C ARG A 75 -17.61 -13.44 3.59
N ARG A 76 -18.37 -13.29 4.67
CA ARG A 76 -19.79 -13.72 4.70
C ARG A 76 -20.67 -12.94 3.73
N ASP A 77 -20.48 -11.64 3.63
CA ASP A 77 -21.37 -10.72 2.91
C ASP A 77 -20.61 -9.59 2.19
N GLY A 78 -19.28 -9.62 2.16
CA GLY A 78 -18.48 -8.60 1.48
C GLY A 78 -18.50 -7.23 2.20
N HIS A 79 -18.74 -7.21 3.51
CA HIS A 79 -18.80 -5.99 4.30
C HIS A 79 -17.70 -5.93 5.37
N VAL A 80 -17.28 -4.71 5.70
CA VAL A 80 -16.38 -4.44 6.83
C VAL A 80 -16.93 -3.26 7.60
N PHE A 81 -17.16 -3.44 8.89
CA PHE A 81 -17.56 -2.38 9.82
C PHE A 81 -16.76 -2.51 11.10
N SER A 82 -16.07 -1.44 11.49
CA SER A 82 -15.29 -1.47 12.73
C SER A 82 -15.03 -0.08 13.29
N LEU A 83 -14.50 -0.06 14.51
CA LEU A 83 -13.82 1.09 15.07
C LEU A 83 -12.32 0.95 14.77
N PHE A 84 -11.76 1.94 14.08
CA PHE A 84 -10.39 1.97 13.60
C PHE A 84 -9.53 2.94 14.41
N ASP A 85 -8.27 2.56 14.62
CA ASP A 85 -7.19 3.40 15.10
C ASP A 85 -5.93 3.19 14.25
N ALA A 86 -5.96 3.71 13.03
CA ALA A 86 -4.85 3.68 12.10
C ALA A 86 -4.19 5.07 12.02
N SER A 87 -2.98 5.21 12.57
CA SER A 87 -2.26 6.50 12.63
C SER A 87 -1.98 7.10 11.24
N TYR A 88 -1.72 6.25 10.24
CA TYR A 88 -1.52 6.65 8.85
C TYR A 88 -2.82 6.93 8.07
N PHE A 89 -3.98 6.57 8.63
CA PHE A 89 -5.31 6.88 8.08
C PHE A 89 -6.12 7.75 9.07
N PRO A 90 -5.79 9.04 9.21
CA PRO A 90 -6.38 9.92 10.22
C PRO A 90 -7.89 10.15 10.02
N LYS A 91 -8.42 9.87 8.82
CA LYS A 91 -9.85 9.96 8.52
C LYS A 91 -10.63 8.72 8.93
N LEU A 92 -10.00 7.55 9.09
CA LEU A 92 -10.71 6.36 9.56
C LEU A 92 -11.03 6.49 11.05
N SER A 93 -12.21 6.03 11.44
CA SER A 93 -12.72 6.07 12.81
C SER A 93 -13.75 4.97 12.99
N LEU A 94 -15.03 5.27 13.22
CA LEU A 94 -16.09 4.30 13.00
C LEU A 94 -16.50 4.37 11.53
N ASP A 95 -16.19 3.35 10.76
CA ASP A 95 -16.43 3.35 9.33
C ASP A 95 -16.87 1.98 8.81
N TYR A 96 -17.60 2.03 7.70
CA TYR A 96 -18.22 0.89 7.02
C TYR A 96 -17.81 0.90 5.55
N LEU A 97 -17.50 -0.26 4.98
CA LEU A 97 -17.42 -0.45 3.54
C LEU A 97 -18.13 -1.73 3.09
N ALA A 98 -18.52 -1.73 1.82
CA ALA A 98 -18.89 -2.90 1.05
C ALA A 98 -17.89 -3.06 -0.10
N TYR A 99 -17.55 -4.30 -0.42
CA TYR A 99 -16.54 -4.62 -1.41
C TYR A 99 -16.92 -5.81 -2.30
N SER A 100 -16.27 -5.87 -3.46
CA SER A 100 -16.23 -7.06 -4.31
C SER A 100 -14.77 -7.47 -4.52
N GLU A 101 -14.45 -8.74 -4.29
CA GLU A 101 -13.12 -9.28 -4.59
C GLU A 101 -12.87 -9.29 -6.09
N LEU A 102 -11.61 -9.02 -6.46
CA LEU A 102 -11.19 -9.13 -7.86
C LEU A 102 -10.69 -10.55 -8.16
N PRO A 103 -10.99 -11.07 -9.36
CA PRO A 103 -10.44 -12.35 -9.78
C PRO A 103 -8.92 -12.24 -9.84
N ALA A 104 -8.25 -13.35 -9.51
CA ALA A 104 -6.82 -13.47 -9.62
C ALA A 104 -6.47 -14.71 -10.43
N ASP A 105 -5.34 -14.65 -11.11
CA ASP A 105 -4.78 -15.81 -11.79
C ASP A 105 -4.49 -16.93 -10.78
N ALA A 106 -4.83 -18.16 -11.14
CA ALA A 106 -4.77 -19.30 -10.22
C ALA A 106 -3.31 -19.63 -9.84
N HIS A 107 -2.40 -19.59 -10.81
CA HIS A 107 -0.97 -19.83 -10.57
C HIS A 107 -0.39 -18.72 -9.70
N LEU A 108 -0.72 -17.46 -9.96
CA LEU A 108 -0.31 -16.34 -9.12
C LEU A 108 -0.73 -16.53 -7.65
N VAL A 109 -1.99 -16.93 -7.40
CA VAL A 109 -2.52 -17.14 -6.05
C VAL A 109 -1.84 -18.32 -5.34
N GLU A 110 -1.60 -19.43 -6.05
CA GLU A 110 -0.98 -20.62 -5.48
C GLU A 110 0.51 -20.39 -5.20
N ARG A 111 1.25 -19.85 -6.16
CA ARG A 111 2.71 -19.70 -6.08
C ARG A 111 3.14 -18.59 -5.14
N TYR A 112 2.37 -17.50 -5.07
CA TYR A 112 2.64 -16.29 -4.30
C TYR A 112 1.56 -16.07 -3.23
N ALA A 113 1.26 -17.13 -2.48
CA ALA A 113 0.25 -17.13 -1.45
C ALA A 113 0.51 -16.04 -0.39
N SER A 114 -0.50 -15.20 -0.16
CA SER A 114 -0.51 -14.12 0.82
C SER A 114 -1.93 -13.91 1.34
N PRO A 115 -2.13 -13.30 2.52
CA PRO A 115 -3.46 -12.96 3.05
C PRO A 115 -4.14 -11.81 2.29
N THR A 116 -3.55 -11.38 1.16
CA THR A 116 -3.98 -10.20 0.40
C THR A 116 -5.26 -10.45 -0.38
N VAL A 117 -6.18 -9.50 -0.26
CA VAL A 117 -7.46 -9.46 -0.96
C VAL A 117 -7.55 -8.14 -1.72
N PRO A 118 -7.19 -8.12 -3.01
CA PRO A 118 -7.48 -7.01 -3.90
C PRO A 118 -8.99 -6.92 -4.11
N VAL A 119 -9.56 -5.75 -3.83
CA VAL A 119 -11.00 -5.52 -3.91
C VAL A 119 -11.33 -4.23 -4.64
N THR A 120 -12.56 -4.11 -5.10
CA THR A 120 -13.18 -2.85 -5.49
C THR A 120 -14.22 -2.45 -4.46
N LEU A 121 -14.22 -1.19 -4.03
CA LEU A 121 -15.28 -0.66 -3.18
C LEU A 121 -16.60 -0.56 -3.96
N THR A 122 -17.66 -1.16 -3.43
CA THR A 122 -19.02 -1.10 -4.00
C THR A 122 -19.91 -0.11 -3.25
N GLY A 123 -19.51 0.29 -2.04
CA GLY A 123 -20.09 1.39 -1.27
C GLY A 123 -19.35 1.60 0.04
N HIS A 124 -19.45 2.79 0.65
CA HIS A 124 -18.69 3.10 1.86
C HIS A 124 -19.24 4.31 2.65
N SER A 125 -18.93 4.38 3.94
CA SER A 125 -19.07 5.59 4.77
C SER A 125 -17.96 6.61 4.47
N ALA A 126 -18.07 7.82 5.03
CA ALA A 126 -17.21 8.92 4.60
C ALA A 126 -15.70 8.74 4.92
N GLY A 127 -15.29 7.87 5.85
CA GLY A 127 -13.87 7.66 6.17
C GLY A 127 -13.12 6.96 5.04
N PHE A 128 -13.73 5.92 4.46
CA PHE A 128 -13.20 5.21 3.30
C PHE A 128 -13.30 6.02 2.00
N GLY A 129 -14.04 7.13 1.98
CA GLY A 129 -13.98 8.12 0.89
C GLY A 129 -12.63 8.87 0.80
N SER A 130 -11.80 8.79 1.84
CA SER A 130 -10.48 9.40 1.84
C SER A 130 -9.56 8.79 0.78
N ARG A 131 -8.90 9.63 -0.02
CA ARG A 131 -7.96 9.21 -1.08
C ARG A 131 -6.69 8.55 -0.53
N VAL A 132 -6.32 8.81 0.73
CA VAL A 132 -5.10 8.24 1.32
C VAL A 132 -5.32 6.82 1.83
N VAL A 133 -6.57 6.42 2.10
CA VAL A 133 -6.92 5.07 2.56
C VAL A 133 -6.95 4.14 1.37
N VAL A 134 -5.86 3.44 1.09
CA VAL A 134 -5.74 2.52 -0.06
C VAL A 134 -5.61 1.05 0.33
N ALA A 135 -5.36 0.80 1.61
CA ALA A 135 -5.35 -0.53 2.17
C ALA A 135 -6.07 -0.53 3.52
N LEU A 136 -6.45 -1.70 3.99
CA LEU A 136 -6.91 -1.92 5.34
C LEU A 136 -6.21 -3.17 5.89
N PHE A 137 -5.41 -2.96 6.93
CA PHE A 137 -4.70 -4.03 7.62
C PHE A 137 -5.42 -4.44 8.92
N PRO A 138 -5.30 -5.69 9.37
CA PRO A 138 -5.98 -6.19 10.58
C PRO A 138 -5.66 -5.43 11.87
N GLU A 139 -4.48 -4.83 11.97
CA GLU A 139 -4.06 -3.97 13.09
C GLU A 139 -4.60 -2.53 13.00
N ASN A 140 -5.29 -2.16 11.92
CA ASN A 140 -5.95 -0.85 11.82
C ASN A 140 -7.21 -0.75 12.67
N HIS A 141 -7.76 -1.90 13.06
CA HIS A 141 -8.84 -1.98 14.03
C HIS A 141 -8.36 -1.48 15.40
N LEU A 142 -9.27 -0.98 16.24
CA LEU A 142 -8.93 -0.39 17.56
C LEU A 142 -8.03 -1.30 18.40
N ASP A 143 -8.23 -2.62 18.30
CA ASP A 143 -7.48 -3.61 19.06
C ASP A 143 -5.99 -3.70 18.70
N GLY A 144 -5.58 -3.27 17.50
CA GLY A 144 -4.20 -3.30 17.03
C GLY A 144 -3.60 -4.70 16.79
N ILE A 145 -4.41 -5.77 16.67
CA ILE A 145 -3.92 -7.16 16.71
C ILE A 145 -4.07 -7.87 15.36
N GLN A 146 -2.99 -8.32 14.74
CA GLN A 146 -3.03 -9.15 13.52
C GLN A 146 -2.65 -10.61 13.82
N ARG A 147 -3.36 -11.57 13.21
CA ARG A 147 -2.96 -12.98 13.06
C ARG A 147 -2.47 -13.24 11.62
N PRO A 148 -1.62 -14.27 11.39
CA PRO A 148 -1.03 -14.52 10.08
C PRO A 148 -2.02 -14.63 8.91
N ASP A 149 -3.17 -15.27 9.16
CA ASP A 149 -4.20 -15.52 8.13
C ASP A 149 -5.28 -14.42 8.06
N ASP A 150 -5.15 -13.35 8.85
CA ASP A 150 -6.08 -12.23 8.78
C ASP A 150 -5.94 -11.50 7.44
N LEU A 151 -7.06 -11.25 6.78
CA LEU A 151 -7.09 -10.68 5.44
C LEU A 151 -6.57 -9.24 5.42
N VAL A 152 -5.75 -8.93 4.41
CA VAL A 152 -5.26 -7.58 4.12
C VAL A 152 -5.96 -7.08 2.87
N PHE A 153 -6.68 -5.98 2.96
CA PHE A 153 -7.45 -5.44 1.84
C PHE A 153 -6.66 -4.37 1.11
N TYR A 154 -6.67 -4.41 -0.23
CA TYR A 154 -6.18 -3.34 -1.09
C TYR A 154 -7.30 -2.85 -2.00
N PHE A 155 -7.61 -1.55 -1.96
CA PHE A 155 -8.73 -0.94 -2.67
C PHE A 155 -8.31 -0.52 -4.09
N ILE A 156 -8.41 -1.45 -5.04
CA ILE A 156 -7.85 -1.34 -6.39
C ILE A 156 -8.47 -0.19 -7.20
N ASP A 157 -9.73 0.18 -6.97
CA ASP A 157 -10.35 1.36 -7.58
C ASP A 157 -9.59 2.65 -7.27
N LYS A 158 -8.97 2.75 -6.09
CA LYS A 158 -8.14 3.90 -5.72
C LYS A 158 -6.77 3.88 -6.40
N PHE A 159 -6.21 2.70 -6.66
CA PHE A 159 -4.97 2.57 -7.42
C PHE A 159 -5.18 2.97 -8.88
N VAL A 160 -6.29 2.53 -9.48
CA VAL A 160 -6.69 2.97 -10.83
C VAL A 160 -6.90 4.49 -10.88
N GLU A 161 -7.59 5.09 -9.89
CA GLU A 161 -7.75 6.54 -9.81
C GLU A 161 -6.40 7.28 -9.74
N ARG A 162 -5.48 6.83 -8.89
CA ARG A 162 -4.15 7.42 -8.75
C ARG A 162 -3.34 7.33 -10.03
N HIS A 163 -3.33 6.15 -10.65
CA HIS A 163 -2.65 5.93 -11.93
C HIS A 163 -3.20 6.89 -13.00
N ASN A 164 -4.53 6.95 -13.15
CA ASN A 164 -5.19 7.80 -14.13
C ASN A 164 -4.94 9.29 -13.89
N ARG A 165 -4.96 9.72 -12.62
CA ARG A 165 -4.77 11.12 -12.24
C ARG A 165 -3.33 11.59 -12.46
N VAL A 166 -2.34 10.73 -12.20
CA VAL A 166 -0.93 11.12 -12.15
C VAL A 166 -0.09 10.35 -13.16
N THR A 167 0.14 9.05 -12.95
CA THR A 167 1.08 8.24 -13.75
C THR A 167 0.77 8.26 -15.25
N ARG A 168 -0.50 8.11 -15.63
CA ARG A 168 -0.94 8.14 -17.03
C ARG A 168 -0.59 9.46 -17.73
N ARG A 169 -0.61 10.58 -17.00
CA ARG A 169 -0.23 11.90 -17.55
C ARG A 169 1.29 12.10 -17.54
N MET A 170 2.00 11.45 -16.62
CA MET A 170 3.44 11.52 -16.51
C MET A 170 4.15 10.81 -17.66
N ILE A 171 3.76 9.57 -17.98
CA ILE A 171 4.43 8.73 -19.00
C ILE A 171 4.74 9.53 -20.28
N PRO A 172 3.75 10.05 -21.04
CA PRO A 172 4.04 10.77 -22.29
C PRO A 172 4.68 12.14 -22.09
N ALA A 173 4.67 12.67 -20.86
CA ALA A 173 5.21 14.00 -20.57
C ALA A 173 6.71 14.00 -20.24
N VAL A 174 7.25 12.85 -19.82
CA VAL A 174 8.62 12.73 -19.29
C VAL A 174 9.37 11.50 -19.74
N THR A 175 8.77 10.57 -20.49
CA THR A 175 9.48 9.37 -20.99
C THR A 175 9.54 9.37 -22.50
N ALA A 176 10.58 8.75 -23.06
CA ALA A 176 10.69 8.60 -24.50
C ALA A 176 9.50 7.78 -25.05
N PRO A 177 9.01 8.06 -26.27
CA PRO A 177 7.90 7.30 -26.87
C PRO A 177 8.18 5.80 -26.87
N GLY A 178 7.18 5.00 -26.48
CA GLY A 178 7.31 3.54 -26.44
C GLY A 178 8.08 2.99 -25.23
N SER A 179 8.36 3.82 -24.21
CA SER A 179 8.97 3.36 -22.95
C SER A 179 8.08 2.41 -22.16
N PHE A 180 6.75 2.57 -22.28
CA PHE A 180 5.73 1.85 -21.50
C PHE A 180 4.60 1.34 -22.41
N PRO A 181 4.90 0.50 -23.41
CA PRO A 181 3.98 0.18 -24.51
C PRO A 181 2.69 -0.55 -24.08
N LEU A 182 2.67 -1.21 -22.92
CA LEU A 182 1.50 -1.94 -22.43
C LEU A 182 0.66 -1.10 -21.46
N ILE A 183 1.28 -0.26 -20.64
CA ILE A 183 0.57 0.56 -19.64
C ILE A 183 0.22 1.96 -20.15
N GLU A 184 0.95 2.51 -21.12
CA GLU A 184 0.63 3.79 -21.75
C GLU A 184 -0.69 3.71 -22.53
N GLY A 185 -1.70 4.46 -22.11
CA GLY A 185 -3.03 4.42 -22.72
C GLY A 185 -3.84 3.16 -22.41
N ALA A 186 -3.35 2.29 -21.52
CA ALA A 186 -4.04 1.07 -21.12
C ALA A 186 -5.43 1.35 -20.54
N SER A 187 -6.38 0.42 -20.73
CA SER A 187 -7.71 0.55 -20.15
C SER A 187 -7.69 0.47 -18.62
N ASP A 188 -8.73 1.00 -17.96
CA ASP A 188 -8.88 0.86 -16.51
C ASP A 188 -8.99 -0.61 -16.06
N ALA A 189 -9.43 -1.51 -16.93
CA ALA A 189 -9.43 -2.95 -16.67
C ALA A 189 -7.99 -3.52 -16.63
N CYS A 190 -7.13 -3.09 -17.55
CA CYS A 190 -5.71 -3.46 -17.56
C CYS A 190 -4.99 -2.93 -16.32
N VAL A 191 -5.20 -1.65 -15.97
CA VAL A 191 -4.60 -1.05 -14.75
C VAL A 191 -5.09 -1.77 -13.49
N ARG A 192 -6.37 -2.14 -13.44
CA ARG A 192 -6.95 -2.92 -12.33
C ARG A 192 -6.32 -4.31 -12.19
N GLN A 193 -6.13 -5.02 -13.31
CA GLN A 193 -5.44 -6.31 -13.30
C GLN A 193 -3.99 -6.16 -12.82
N ALA A 194 -3.24 -5.22 -13.40
CA ALA A 194 -1.84 -4.97 -13.10
C ALA A 194 -1.62 -4.61 -11.62
N SER A 195 -2.38 -3.64 -11.11
CA SER A 195 -2.32 -3.25 -9.70
C SER A 195 -2.77 -4.35 -8.75
N SER A 196 -3.76 -5.17 -9.13
CA SER A 196 -4.18 -6.34 -8.35
C SER A 196 -3.09 -7.41 -8.25
N TRP A 197 -2.30 -7.62 -9.31
CA TRP A 197 -1.18 -8.57 -9.29
C TRP A 197 -0.03 -8.03 -8.45
N TRP A 198 0.27 -6.74 -8.61
CA TRP A 198 1.29 -6.05 -7.83
C TRP A 198 1.07 -6.20 -6.32
N VAL A 199 -0.10 -5.83 -5.80
CA VAL A 199 -0.33 -5.86 -4.33
C VAL A 199 -0.21 -7.27 -3.72
N ARG A 200 -0.52 -8.33 -4.50
CA ARG A 200 -0.33 -9.71 -4.06
C ARG A 200 1.16 -10.05 -3.95
N LEU A 201 1.93 -9.75 -5.00
CA LEU A 201 3.36 -9.99 -5.04
C LEU A 201 4.10 -9.15 -3.99
N HIS A 202 3.72 -7.89 -3.84
CA HIS A 202 4.22 -6.96 -2.84
C HIS A 202 4.14 -7.54 -1.42
N GLU A 203 2.94 -7.95 -1.01
CA GLU A 203 2.70 -8.56 0.30
C GLU A 203 3.39 -9.91 0.48
N TYR A 204 3.46 -10.73 -0.59
CA TYR A 204 4.23 -11.96 -0.56
C TYR A 204 5.71 -11.67 -0.27
N HIS A 205 6.31 -10.69 -0.96
CA HIS A 205 7.73 -10.37 -0.88
C HIS A 205 8.15 -9.70 0.42
N HIS A 206 7.25 -9.02 1.14
CA HIS A 206 7.51 -8.56 2.51
C HIS A 206 7.88 -9.68 3.48
N ARG A 207 7.48 -10.92 3.18
CA ARG A 207 7.70 -12.10 4.01
C ARG A 207 8.87 -12.97 3.53
N GLN A 208 9.65 -12.48 2.55
CA GLN A 208 10.78 -13.20 1.96
C GLN A 208 12.12 -12.52 2.26
N GLY A 209 13.19 -13.32 2.24
CA GLY A 209 14.57 -12.86 2.44
C GLY A 209 15.04 -13.03 3.89
N ASP A 210 16.25 -12.55 4.17
CA ASP A 210 16.90 -12.72 5.48
C ASP A 210 16.33 -11.77 6.57
N MET A 211 15.64 -10.69 6.17
CA MET A 211 15.02 -9.73 7.09
C MET A 211 13.54 -9.49 6.78
N PRO A 212 12.64 -10.50 6.90
CA PRO A 212 11.22 -10.33 6.58
C PRO A 212 10.52 -9.34 7.53
N ILE A 213 9.55 -8.58 7.02
CA ILE A 213 8.90 -7.50 7.78
C ILE A 213 8.22 -7.94 9.08
N PRO A 214 7.48 -9.06 9.15
CA PRO A 214 6.86 -9.48 10.41
C PRO A 214 7.84 -9.60 11.60
N GLU A 215 9.10 -9.95 11.33
CA GLU A 215 10.15 -10.11 12.34
C GLU A 215 10.98 -8.83 12.51
N PHE A 216 11.21 -8.08 11.43
CA PHE A 216 12.14 -6.94 11.40
C PHE A 216 11.46 -5.57 11.26
N LEU A 217 10.13 -5.46 11.41
CA LEU A 217 9.41 -4.19 11.35
C LEU A 217 10.02 -3.09 12.26
N PRO A 218 10.41 -3.35 13.52
CA PRO A 218 11.05 -2.32 14.34
C PRO A 218 12.36 -1.78 13.77
N ALA A 219 13.11 -2.61 13.03
CA ALA A 219 14.36 -2.25 12.38
C ALA A 219 14.14 -1.49 11.07
N LYS A 220 13.09 -1.83 10.33
CA LYS A 220 12.79 -1.32 8.98
C LYS A 220 11.82 -0.14 8.93
N LYS A 221 11.09 0.17 10.01
CA LYS A 221 10.11 1.29 10.04
C LYS A 221 10.68 2.71 9.96
N TYR A 222 12.01 2.88 10.01
CA TYR A 222 12.65 4.19 9.85
C TYR A 222 12.58 4.64 8.39
N LYS A 223 12.24 5.91 8.13
CA LYS A 223 11.87 6.42 6.78
C LYS A 223 12.69 5.85 5.60
N PRO A 224 14.04 5.93 5.56
CA PRO A 224 14.81 5.38 4.44
C PRO A 224 14.74 3.87 4.33
N LEU A 225 14.77 3.15 5.46
CA LEU A 225 14.66 1.70 5.47
C LEU A 225 13.25 1.23 5.11
N ALA A 226 12.23 2.01 5.46
CA ALA A 226 10.86 1.76 5.04
C ALA A 226 10.77 1.92 3.52
N GLY A 227 11.32 3.01 2.96
CA GLY A 227 11.36 3.20 1.51
C GLY A 227 12.17 2.13 0.78
N LEU A 228 13.31 1.72 1.35
CA LEU A 228 14.13 0.67 0.77
C LEU A 228 13.44 -0.68 0.78
N GLU A 229 12.75 -1.03 1.87
CA GLU A 229 11.97 -2.27 1.93
C GLU A 229 10.86 -2.28 0.87
N GLU A 230 10.10 -1.19 0.77
CA GLU A 230 9.04 -0.99 -0.24
C GLU A 230 9.59 -1.14 -1.66
N LEU A 231 10.78 -0.62 -1.92
CA LEU A 231 11.45 -0.80 -3.22
C LEU A 231 11.91 -2.25 -3.42
N ARG A 232 12.55 -2.86 -2.42
CA ARG A 232 13.07 -4.24 -2.48
C ARG A 232 11.95 -5.23 -2.83
N VAL A 233 10.78 -5.09 -2.21
CA VAL A 233 9.63 -5.97 -2.48
C VAL A 233 9.06 -5.74 -3.88
N ASP A 234 9.01 -4.49 -4.34
CA ASP A 234 8.48 -4.18 -5.67
C ASP A 234 9.43 -4.56 -6.80
N VAL A 235 10.73 -4.45 -6.57
CA VAL A 235 11.74 -5.01 -7.48
C VAL A 235 11.63 -6.53 -7.53
N SER A 236 11.44 -7.18 -6.38
CA SER A 236 11.21 -8.63 -6.33
C SER A 236 9.95 -9.02 -7.11
N ALA A 237 8.86 -8.26 -6.97
CA ALA A 237 7.62 -8.45 -7.72
C ALA A 237 7.82 -8.26 -9.23
N MET A 238 8.53 -7.20 -9.65
CA MET A 238 8.86 -6.95 -11.05
C MET A 238 9.65 -8.11 -11.67
N LEU A 239 10.65 -8.64 -10.97
CA LEU A 239 11.43 -9.79 -11.44
C LEU A 239 10.61 -11.08 -11.47
N ALA A 240 9.73 -11.30 -10.50
CA ALA A 240 8.80 -12.44 -10.51
C ALA A 240 7.89 -12.40 -11.75
N LEU A 241 7.33 -11.23 -12.08
CA LEU A 241 6.49 -11.03 -13.27
C LEU A 241 7.23 -11.26 -14.59
N LEU A 242 8.55 -11.03 -14.62
CA LEU A 242 9.34 -11.22 -15.83
C LEU A 242 9.89 -12.65 -16.01
N HIS A 243 10.00 -13.42 -14.93
CA HIS A 243 10.73 -14.69 -14.92
C HIS A 243 9.90 -15.92 -14.53
N ASP A 244 8.66 -15.76 -14.07
CA ASP A 244 7.75 -16.88 -13.87
C ASP A 244 7.01 -17.21 -15.19
N ASP A 245 7.54 -18.19 -15.92
CA ASP A 245 7.02 -18.64 -17.22
C ASP A 245 5.60 -19.25 -17.15
N ALA A 246 5.09 -19.58 -15.97
CA ALA A 246 3.74 -20.09 -15.80
C ALA A 246 2.69 -18.96 -15.69
N LEU A 247 3.12 -17.71 -15.51
CA LEU A 247 2.21 -16.56 -15.58
C LEU A 247 1.86 -16.22 -17.05
N PRO A 248 0.61 -15.81 -17.33
CA PRO A 248 0.23 -15.22 -18.61
C PRO A 248 1.13 -14.02 -18.96
N ARG A 249 1.88 -14.15 -20.06
CA ARG A 249 2.99 -13.24 -20.41
C ARG A 249 2.57 -11.78 -20.59
N GLU A 250 1.40 -11.53 -21.18
CA GLU A 250 0.94 -10.17 -21.47
C GLU A 250 0.52 -9.45 -20.18
N GLU A 251 -0.24 -10.12 -19.33
CA GLU A 251 -0.70 -9.64 -18.03
C GLU A 251 0.48 -9.44 -17.06
N ALA A 252 1.46 -10.35 -17.10
CA ALA A 252 2.66 -10.23 -16.28
C ALA A 252 3.53 -9.03 -16.69
N ARG A 253 3.72 -8.83 -18.00
CA ARG A 253 4.44 -7.65 -18.53
C ARG A 253 3.70 -6.35 -18.29
N THR A 254 2.37 -6.35 -18.38
CA THR A 254 1.53 -5.19 -18.07
C THR A 254 1.67 -4.81 -16.59
N ALA A 255 1.65 -5.80 -15.69
CA ALA A 255 1.91 -5.59 -14.26
C ALA A 255 3.32 -5.08 -13.99
N TYR A 256 4.34 -5.62 -14.68
CA TYR A 256 5.71 -5.13 -14.57
C TYR A 256 5.82 -3.65 -14.96
N GLU A 257 5.29 -3.27 -16.13
CA GLU A 257 5.31 -1.88 -16.60
C GLU A 257 4.54 -0.95 -15.66
N TYR A 258 3.40 -1.40 -15.12
CA TYR A 258 2.67 -0.67 -14.10
C TYR A 258 3.55 -0.40 -12.87
N VAL A 259 4.15 -1.43 -12.26
CA VAL A 259 4.98 -1.24 -11.05
C VAL A 259 6.16 -0.32 -11.34
N LEU A 260 6.85 -0.53 -12.47
CA LEU A 260 7.97 0.30 -12.88
C LEU A 260 7.55 1.76 -13.07
N ALA A 261 6.46 2.03 -13.78
CA ALA A 261 5.98 3.40 -14.01
C ALA A 261 5.59 4.09 -12.69
N GLU A 262 4.88 3.38 -11.81
CA GLU A 262 4.47 3.91 -10.51
C GLU A 262 5.67 4.26 -9.63
N ARG A 263 6.65 3.34 -9.52
CA ARG A 263 7.87 3.51 -8.71
C ARG A 263 8.88 4.47 -9.32
N LEU A 264 9.04 4.52 -10.63
CA LEU A 264 9.99 5.42 -11.28
C LEU A 264 9.47 6.86 -11.35
N LEU A 265 8.14 7.05 -11.43
CA LEU A 265 7.54 8.35 -11.75
C LEU A 265 6.68 8.92 -10.60
N ARG A 266 5.54 8.29 -10.28
CA ARG A 266 4.47 8.93 -9.48
C ARG A 266 4.92 9.33 -8.08
N TYR A 267 5.48 8.39 -7.33
CA TYR A 267 5.74 8.60 -5.90
C TYR A 267 6.74 9.73 -5.64
N ALA A 268 7.76 9.89 -6.51
CA ALA A 268 8.70 11.00 -6.40
C ALA A 268 8.02 12.36 -6.57
N VAL A 269 7.01 12.48 -7.44
CA VAL A 269 6.22 13.70 -7.62
C VAL A 269 5.24 13.94 -6.46
N GLU A 270 4.53 12.90 -6.03
CA GLU A 270 3.55 13.00 -4.93
C GLU A 270 4.22 13.39 -3.62
N GLY A 271 5.47 12.95 -3.39
CA GLY A 271 6.26 13.28 -2.20
C GLY A 271 6.73 14.73 -2.09
N ILE A 272 6.57 15.57 -3.11
CA ILE A 272 7.07 16.96 -3.07
C ILE A 272 6.12 17.86 -2.27
N PRO A 273 6.63 18.74 -1.37
CA PRO A 273 8.05 19.09 -1.18
C PRO A 273 8.75 18.34 -0.04
N ARG A 274 8.08 17.40 0.63
CA ARG A 274 8.63 16.65 1.78
C ARG A 274 8.50 15.15 1.51
N PRO A 275 9.54 14.52 0.93
CA PRO A 275 9.52 13.11 0.59
C PRO A 275 9.08 12.23 1.78
N ASN A 276 8.04 11.43 1.54
CA ASN A 276 7.70 10.29 2.40
C ASN A 276 8.60 9.10 2.02
N TYR A 277 8.45 7.97 2.73
CA TYR A 277 9.27 6.79 2.48
C TYR A 277 9.12 6.26 1.03
N ASP A 278 7.92 6.31 0.44
CA ASP A 278 7.70 5.94 -0.97
C ASP A 278 8.43 6.86 -1.94
N ALA A 279 8.45 8.17 -1.70
CA ALA A 279 9.17 9.12 -2.53
C ALA A 279 10.69 8.92 -2.42
N VAL A 280 11.20 8.61 -1.22
CA VAL A 280 12.62 8.23 -1.03
C VAL A 280 12.94 6.97 -1.83
N ALA A 281 12.06 5.95 -1.79
CA ALA A 281 12.18 4.73 -2.59
C ALA A 281 12.29 5.03 -4.09
N SER A 282 11.42 5.89 -4.61
CA SER A 282 11.46 6.30 -6.02
C SER A 282 12.71 7.06 -6.41
N GLN A 283 13.19 7.94 -5.53
CA GLN A 283 14.43 8.67 -5.76
C GLN A 283 15.65 7.74 -5.76
N LEU A 284 15.67 6.76 -4.85
CA LEU A 284 16.67 5.70 -4.83
C LEU A 284 16.65 4.91 -6.14
N LEU A 285 15.47 4.43 -6.59
CA LEU A 285 15.35 3.71 -7.85
C LEU A 285 15.84 4.55 -9.04
N PHE A 286 15.43 5.82 -9.10
CA PHE A 286 15.85 6.74 -10.16
C PHE A 286 17.37 6.97 -10.16
N GLY A 287 17.96 7.19 -8.99
CA GLY A 287 19.41 7.36 -8.83
C GLY A 287 20.17 6.11 -9.25
N TYR A 288 19.76 4.95 -8.75
CA TYR A 288 20.37 3.66 -9.07
C TYR A 288 20.28 3.33 -10.57
N LEU A 289 19.08 3.41 -11.17
CA LEU A 289 18.94 3.15 -12.61
C LEU A 289 19.76 4.12 -13.46
N ARG A 290 19.92 5.37 -13.05
CA ARG A 290 20.72 6.35 -13.80
C ARG A 290 22.22 6.03 -13.73
N GLU A 291 22.71 5.65 -12.56
CA GLU A 291 24.12 5.31 -12.36
C GLU A 291 24.52 4.01 -13.06
N HIS A 292 23.61 3.04 -13.11
CA HIS A 292 23.82 1.71 -13.69
C HIS A 292 23.23 1.55 -15.11
N GLU A 293 23.08 2.66 -15.84
CA GLU A 293 22.63 2.69 -17.26
C GLU A 293 21.26 2.04 -17.55
N GLY A 294 20.42 1.87 -16.54
CA GLY A 294 19.01 1.47 -16.68
C GLY A 294 18.14 2.59 -17.25
N ILE A 295 18.47 3.85 -16.96
CA ILE A 295 17.85 5.02 -17.58
C ILE A 295 18.90 6.05 -18.01
N ARG A 296 18.57 6.86 -19.03
CA ARG A 296 19.32 8.06 -19.40
C ARG A 296 18.40 9.26 -19.41
N LEU A 297 18.96 10.43 -19.10
CA LEU A 297 18.24 11.70 -19.19
C LEU A 297 18.70 12.46 -20.43
N ASN A 298 17.73 12.83 -21.26
CA ASN A 298 17.91 13.68 -22.43
C ASN A 298 17.01 14.91 -22.26
N GLY A 299 17.55 15.97 -21.66
CA GLY A 299 16.76 17.13 -21.25
C GLY A 299 15.75 16.75 -20.15
N ASP A 300 14.46 16.97 -20.43
CA ASP A 300 13.35 16.59 -19.54
C ASP A 300 12.77 15.20 -19.84
N THR A 301 13.40 14.44 -20.74
CA THR A 301 12.97 13.10 -21.16
C THR A 301 13.83 12.00 -20.53
N ILE A 302 13.17 10.99 -19.97
CA ILE A 302 13.74 9.74 -19.47
C ILE A 302 13.72 8.71 -20.59
N GLU A 303 14.88 8.24 -21.00
CA GLU A 303 15.05 7.13 -21.94
C GLU A 303 15.28 5.84 -21.13
N LEU A 304 14.40 4.85 -21.31
CA LEU A 304 14.50 3.55 -20.64
C LEU A 304 15.42 2.61 -21.45
N SER A 305 16.35 1.96 -20.75
CA SER A 305 17.21 0.93 -21.32
C SER A 305 16.49 -0.42 -21.37
N PRO A 306 16.70 -1.25 -22.41
CA PRO A 306 16.25 -2.64 -22.39
C PRO A 306 16.89 -3.47 -21.26
N GLU A 307 18.00 -2.99 -20.68
CA GLU A 307 18.74 -3.66 -19.61
C GLU A 307 18.15 -3.43 -18.20
N ILE A 308 17.07 -2.64 -18.06
CA ILE A 308 16.43 -2.39 -16.75
C ILE A 308 16.22 -3.68 -15.95
N PRO A 309 15.71 -4.80 -16.50
CA PRO A 309 15.56 -6.04 -15.74
C PRO A 309 16.86 -6.55 -15.12
N ALA A 310 17.99 -6.46 -15.85
CA ALA A 310 19.30 -6.87 -15.34
C ALA A 310 19.79 -5.93 -14.23
N VAL A 311 19.58 -4.61 -14.40
CA VAL A 311 19.93 -3.60 -13.38
C VAL A 311 19.08 -3.77 -12.12
N LEU A 312 17.79 -4.08 -12.26
CA LEU A 312 16.90 -4.39 -11.14
C LEU A 312 17.32 -5.67 -10.39
N ALA A 313 17.78 -6.69 -11.10
CA ALA A 313 18.32 -7.90 -10.49
C ALA A 313 19.62 -7.61 -9.71
N ALA A 314 20.51 -6.77 -10.25
CA ALA A 314 21.72 -6.33 -9.56
C ALA A 314 21.40 -5.53 -8.29
N PHE A 315 20.44 -4.59 -8.36
CA PHE A 315 19.94 -3.85 -7.20
C PHE A 315 19.49 -4.79 -6.08
N LEU A 316 18.66 -5.78 -6.43
CA LEU A 316 18.11 -6.71 -5.45
C LEU A 316 19.20 -7.59 -4.82
N GLU A 317 20.20 -7.99 -5.61
CA GLU A 317 21.34 -8.77 -5.12
C GLU A 317 22.22 -7.95 -4.16
N GLU A 318 22.43 -6.67 -4.42
CA GLU A 318 23.13 -5.79 -3.47
C GLU A 318 22.41 -5.73 -2.12
N ILE A 319 21.09 -5.54 -2.13
CA ILE A 319 20.29 -5.51 -0.90
C ILE A 319 20.33 -6.85 -0.18
N ARG A 320 20.16 -7.97 -0.90
CA ARG A 320 20.23 -9.31 -0.30
C ARG A 320 21.57 -9.56 0.35
N ARG A 321 22.69 -9.18 -0.28
CA ARG A 321 24.02 -9.31 0.32
C ARG A 321 24.15 -8.52 1.63
N ILE A 322 23.59 -7.30 1.69
CA ILE A 322 23.59 -6.51 2.92
C ILE A 322 22.69 -7.16 3.98
N GLU A 323 21.47 -7.55 3.64
CA GLU A 323 20.53 -8.20 4.57
C GLU A 323 21.10 -9.52 5.12
N HIS A 324 21.84 -10.27 4.31
CA HIS A 324 22.47 -11.53 4.71
C HIS A 324 23.48 -11.39 5.85
N LEU A 325 24.08 -10.20 6.00
CA LEU A 325 24.98 -9.93 7.12
C LEU A 325 24.28 -10.07 8.48
N ILE A 326 22.95 -10.13 8.55
CA ILE A 326 22.21 -10.38 9.79
C ILE A 326 22.58 -11.69 10.50
N HIS A 327 23.14 -12.65 9.75
CA HIS A 327 23.59 -13.93 10.30
C HIS A 327 24.96 -13.84 11.00
N GLU A 328 25.69 -12.74 10.81
CA GLU A 328 27.05 -12.53 11.32
C GLU A 328 27.18 -11.24 12.14
N GLU A 329 26.34 -10.24 11.86
CA GLU A 329 26.38 -8.90 12.43
C GLU A 329 25.10 -8.56 13.23
N PRO A 330 25.20 -7.72 14.26
CA PRO A 330 24.01 -7.20 14.94
C PRO A 330 23.10 -6.41 13.99
N VAL A 331 21.78 -6.46 14.22
CA VAL A 331 20.75 -5.68 13.48
C VAL A 331 21.14 -4.21 13.26
N ALA A 332 21.80 -3.58 14.25
CA ALA A 332 22.21 -2.19 14.17
C ALA A 332 23.24 -1.91 13.06
N GLU A 333 24.19 -2.82 12.84
CA GLU A 333 25.21 -2.68 11.79
C GLU A 333 24.62 -2.93 10.40
N VAL A 334 23.81 -3.97 10.24
CA VAL A 334 23.07 -4.23 9.00
C VAL A 334 22.20 -3.02 8.61
N ARG A 335 21.51 -2.41 9.59
CA ARG A 335 20.74 -1.18 9.37
C ARG A 335 21.62 -0.02 8.91
N ARG A 336 22.83 0.13 9.45
CA ARG A 336 23.78 1.17 9.02
C ARG A 336 24.16 0.96 7.56
N HIS A 337 24.49 -0.27 7.16
CA HIS A 337 24.81 -0.62 5.78
C HIS A 337 23.66 -0.35 4.81
N LEU A 338 22.41 -0.68 5.18
CA LEU A 338 21.23 -0.39 4.35
C LEU A 338 20.96 1.12 4.22
N ILE A 339 21.21 1.90 5.27
CA ILE A 339 21.10 3.37 5.20
C ILE A 339 22.20 3.93 4.30
N GLU A 340 23.44 3.49 4.45
CA GLU A 340 24.57 3.90 3.58
C GLU A 340 24.28 3.60 2.11
N PHE A 341 23.72 2.42 1.81
CA PHE A 341 23.27 2.09 0.47
C PHE A 341 22.18 3.05 -0.02
N THR A 342 21.16 3.35 0.80
CA THR A 342 20.07 4.26 0.43
C THR A 342 20.59 5.68 0.17
N ASP A 343 21.48 6.16 1.02
CA ASP A 343 22.05 7.51 0.96
C ASP A 343 23.03 7.67 -0.22
N ALA A 344 23.62 6.58 -0.73
CA ALA A 344 24.48 6.64 -1.92
C ALA A 344 23.74 7.12 -3.18
N TYR A 345 22.43 6.87 -3.26
CA TYR A 345 21.60 7.19 -4.43
C TYR A 345 20.52 8.24 -4.15
N THR A 346 20.49 8.82 -2.95
CA THR A 346 19.51 9.84 -2.54
C THR A 346 20.22 11.04 -1.90
N ASP A 347 19.54 12.20 -1.84
CA ASP A 347 20.12 13.43 -1.24
C ASP A 347 19.60 13.59 0.20
N PHE A 348 20.32 13.02 1.17
CA PHE A 348 20.04 13.21 2.59
C PHE A 348 20.60 14.55 3.09
N ASP A 349 19.74 15.38 3.68
CA ASP A 349 20.13 16.61 4.35
C ASP A 349 20.37 16.35 5.84
N PRO A 350 21.62 16.37 6.33
CA PRO A 350 21.93 16.09 7.72
C PRO A 350 21.43 17.17 8.69
N VAL A 351 21.22 18.40 8.20
CA VAL A 351 20.73 19.52 9.01
C VAL A 351 19.22 19.43 9.19
N ALA A 352 18.49 19.18 8.09
CA ALA A 352 17.05 18.97 8.14
C ALA A 352 16.69 17.59 8.73
N ARG A 353 17.65 16.65 8.76
CA ARG A 353 17.45 15.23 9.08
C ARG A 353 16.38 14.60 8.20
N ASP A 354 16.38 14.96 6.92
CA ASP A 354 15.39 14.51 5.93
C ASP A 354 15.98 14.49 4.52
N TYR A 355 15.27 13.88 3.57
CA TYR A 355 15.68 13.77 2.17
C TYR A 355 15.17 14.95 1.35
N ARG A 356 16.04 15.52 0.50
CA ARG A 356 15.64 16.52 -0.48
C ARG A 356 14.93 15.86 -1.65
N TYR A 357 13.98 16.56 -2.24
CA TYR A 357 13.35 16.12 -3.49
C TYR A 357 14.27 16.39 -4.68
N LEU A 358 14.19 15.56 -5.72
CA LEU A 358 14.94 15.80 -6.95
C LEU A 358 14.31 16.97 -7.76
N PRO A 359 15.10 17.97 -8.18
CA PRO A 359 14.58 19.11 -8.96
C PRO A 359 13.81 18.69 -10.22
N PHE A 360 14.25 17.63 -10.90
CA PHE A 360 13.56 17.05 -12.05
C PHE A 360 12.07 16.80 -11.77
N PHE A 361 11.74 16.11 -10.67
CA PHE A 361 10.34 15.80 -10.33
C PHE A 361 9.55 17.03 -9.87
N ALA A 362 10.21 18.07 -9.35
CA ALA A 362 9.54 19.34 -9.01
C ALA A 362 9.09 20.09 -10.26
N ASP A 363 9.92 20.11 -11.30
CA ASP A 363 9.57 20.71 -12.58
C ASP A 363 8.42 19.94 -13.24
N VAL A 364 8.46 18.60 -13.19
CA VAL A 364 7.37 17.75 -13.68
C VAL A 364 6.07 18.02 -12.93
N LYS A 365 6.11 18.10 -11.60
CA LYS A 365 4.94 18.43 -10.77
C LYS A 365 4.30 19.74 -11.19
N LYS A 366 5.13 20.77 -11.37
CA LYS A 366 4.70 22.10 -11.83
C LYS A 366 4.10 22.06 -13.24
N LYS A 367 4.73 21.35 -14.18
CA LYS A 367 4.28 21.19 -15.58
C LYS A 367 2.92 20.50 -15.65
N LEU A 368 2.68 19.49 -14.82
CA LEU A 368 1.45 18.70 -14.82
C LEU A 368 0.34 19.26 -13.92
N GLY A 369 0.67 20.15 -12.98
CA GLY A 369 -0.30 20.71 -12.03
C GLY A 369 -0.93 19.63 -11.13
N VAL A 370 -0.12 18.67 -10.70
CA VAL A 370 -0.53 17.52 -9.85
C VAL A 370 -0.04 17.63 -8.41
#